data_AF-A0A948YV48-F1
#
_entry.id   AF-A0A948YV48-F1
#
_cell.length_a   1.000
_cell.length_b   1.000
_cell.length_c   1.000
_cell.angle_alpha   90.00
_cell.angle_beta   90.00
_cell.angle_gamma   90.00
#
_symmetry.space_group_name_H-M   'P 1'
#
loop_
_entity.id
_entity.type
_entity.pdbx_description
1 polymer ?
#
loop_
_entity_poly.entity_id
_entity_poly.type
_entity_poly.pdbx_seq_one_letter_code
_entity_poly.pdbx_strand_id
1 'polypeptide(L)'
;MPVPRQRHTKSKRNQQRAHQAFKALGLANCTKCGQPVLPHIACKNCGTYQGREVIDVMKKLTKREQKKRQKELKAQEAEAREHEGHEHK
;
A
#
# COMPACT_ATOMS: atom_id res chain seq x y z
N MET A 1 30.00 16.77 29.83
CA MET A 1 28.72 17.20 29.24
C MET A 1 27.83 17.79 30.33
N PRO A 2 27.02 18.81 30.05
CA PRO A 2 26.10 19.36 31.04
C PRO A 2 25.01 18.34 31.41
N VAL A 3 24.78 18.14 32.71
CA VAL A 3 23.79 17.20 33.26
C VAL A 3 22.63 17.99 33.87
N PRO A 4 21.37 17.59 33.68
CA PRO A 4 20.24 18.25 34.32
C PRO A 4 20.34 18.14 35.84
N ARG A 5 20.29 19.29 36.52
CA ARG A 5 20.34 19.39 37.99
C ARG A 5 19.17 18.68 38.67
N GLN A 6 17.99 18.64 38.03
CA GLN A 6 16.77 18.09 38.59
C GLN A 6 15.90 17.42 37.52
N ARG A 7 15.02 16.52 37.96
CA ARG A 7 14.01 15.87 37.11
C ARG A 7 12.98 16.88 36.61
N HIS A 8 12.63 16.81 35.33
CA HIS A 8 11.50 17.57 34.79
C HIS A 8 10.16 17.07 35.37
N THR A 9 9.32 18.02 35.79
CA THR A 9 7.96 17.71 36.26
C THR A 9 7.11 17.14 35.13
N LYS A 10 6.09 16.34 35.50
CA LYS A 10 5.14 15.77 34.52
C LYS A 10 4.47 16.88 33.70
N SER A 11 4.12 18.00 34.33
CA SER A 11 3.53 19.17 33.67
C SER A 11 4.46 19.75 32.60
N LYS A 12 5.72 20.07 32.94
CA LYS A 12 6.69 20.64 32.00
C LYS A 12 6.97 19.73 30.80
N ARG A 13 7.10 18.43 31.04
CA ARG A 13 7.26 17.41 29.97
C ARG A 13 6.04 17.39 29.05
N ASN A 14 4.83 17.40 29.61
CA ASN A 14 3.60 17.29 28.82
C ASN A 14 3.33 18.58 28.01
N GLN A 15 3.62 19.75 28.57
CA GLN A 15 3.55 21.03 27.85
C GLN A 15 4.49 21.05 26.64
N GLN A 16 5.74 20.59 26.80
CA GLN A 16 6.67 20.48 25.67
C GLN A 16 6.17 19.51 24.59
N ARG A 17 5.57 18.37 24.99
CA ARG A 17 5.04 17.37 24.05
C ARG A 17 3.75 17.80 23.37
N ALA A 18 3.00 18.75 23.94
CA ALA A 18 1.73 19.21 23.37
C ALA A 18 1.87 19.79 21.95
N HIS A 19 3.04 20.33 21.62
CA HIS A 19 3.35 20.88 20.30
C HIS A 19 3.81 19.83 19.28
N GLN A 20 4.09 18.60 19.71
CA GLN A 20 4.67 17.53 18.90
C GLN A 20 3.59 16.62 18.28
N ALA A 21 2.48 17.20 17.83
CA ALA A 21 1.41 16.46 17.17
C ALA A 21 1.73 16.25 15.70
N PHE A 22 1.61 15.01 15.21
CA PHE A 22 1.73 14.71 13.79
C PHE A 22 0.45 15.13 13.05
N LYS A 23 0.61 15.72 11.86
CA LYS A 23 -0.51 16.02 10.96
C LYS A 23 -0.77 14.83 10.05
N ALA A 24 -2.04 14.55 9.77
CA ALA A 24 -2.41 13.57 8.75
C ALA A 24 -1.92 14.03 7.37
N LEU A 25 -1.48 13.08 6.55
CA LEU A 25 -1.07 13.36 5.17
C LEU A 25 -2.30 13.48 4.27
N GLY A 26 -2.28 14.46 3.36
CA GLY A 26 -3.26 14.57 2.29
C GLY A 26 -3.01 13.49 1.24
N LEU A 27 -4.03 12.69 0.94
CA LEU A 27 -4.01 11.66 -0.10
C LEU A 27 -4.90 12.12 -1.25
N ALA A 28 -4.49 11.81 -2.49
CA ALA A 28 -5.24 12.07 -3.71
C ALA A 28 -5.57 10.74 -4.40
N ASN A 29 -6.69 10.68 -5.13
CA ASN A 29 -7.07 9.47 -5.84
C ASN A 29 -6.25 9.32 -7.13
N CYS A 30 -5.77 8.10 -7.40
CA CYS A 30 -5.10 7.78 -8.66
C CYS A 30 -6.09 7.78 -9.81
N THR A 31 -5.77 8.45 -10.92
CA THR A 31 -6.62 8.51 -12.12
C THR A 31 -6.78 7.17 -12.83
N LYS A 32 -5.80 6.25 -12.73
CA LYS A 32 -5.83 4.95 -13.43
C LYS A 32 -6.49 3.84 -12.63
N CYS A 33 -6.29 3.79 -11.31
CA CYS A 33 -6.75 2.68 -10.48
C CYS A 33 -7.59 3.09 -9.26
N GLY A 34 -7.91 4.38 -9.09
CA GLY A 34 -8.77 4.89 -8.01
C GLY A 34 -8.21 4.83 -6.60
N GLN A 35 -7.06 4.16 -6.38
CA GLN A 35 -6.45 4.04 -5.06
C GLN A 35 -5.88 5.37 -4.54
N PRO A 36 -5.83 5.57 -3.21
CA PRO A 36 -5.22 6.75 -2.61
C PRO A 36 -3.70 6.73 -2.82
N VAL A 37 -3.16 7.86 -3.25
CA VAL A 37 -1.74 8.08 -3.53
C VAL A 37 -1.29 9.38 -2.92
N LEU A 38 -0.01 9.46 -2.57
CA LEU A 38 0.61 10.71 -2.16
C LEU A 38 0.76 11.65 -3.38
N PRO A 39 0.55 12.96 -3.20
CA PRO A 39 0.79 13.92 -4.27
C PRO A 39 2.27 13.88 -4.69
N HIS A 40 2.53 14.15 -5.98
CA HIS A 40 3.86 14.13 -6.60
C HIS A 40 4.61 12.79 -6.60
N ILE A 41 3.96 11.68 -6.25
CA ILE A 41 4.55 10.33 -6.25
C ILE A 41 3.83 9.44 -7.25
N ALA A 42 4.58 8.57 -7.94
CA ALA A 42 4.01 7.54 -8.81
C ALA A 42 3.17 6.53 -8.00
N CYS A 43 2.03 6.12 -8.54
CA CYS A 43 1.19 5.15 -7.85
C CYS A 43 1.94 3.81 -7.66
N LYS A 44 2.02 3.32 -6.43
CA LYS A 44 2.69 2.04 -6.12
C LYS A 44 1.96 0.82 -6.68
N ASN A 45 0.66 0.95 -6.93
CA ASN A 45 -0.17 -0.14 -7.40
C ASN A 45 -0.10 -0.30 -8.92
N CYS A 46 -0.33 0.78 -9.67
CA CYS A 46 -0.38 0.74 -11.14
C CYS A 46 0.89 1.29 -11.81
N GLY A 47 1.85 1.83 -11.06
CA GLY A 47 3.14 2.31 -11.58
C GLY A 47 3.06 3.61 -12.40
N THR A 48 1.89 4.26 -12.45
CA THR A 48 1.68 5.44 -13.28
C THR A 48 1.82 6.75 -12.53
N TYR A 49 2.40 7.74 -13.20
CA TYR A 49 2.46 9.13 -12.79
C TYR A 49 2.06 10.02 -13.97
N GLN A 50 1.10 10.94 -13.76
CA GLN A 50 0.60 11.86 -14.79
C GLN A 50 0.23 11.17 -16.12
N GLY A 51 -0.45 10.01 -16.04
CA GLY A 51 -0.89 9.26 -17.22
C GLY A 51 0.20 8.49 -17.96
N ARG A 52 1.46 8.57 -17.52
CA ARG A 52 2.57 7.79 -18.08
C ARG A 52 2.93 6.62 -17.15
N GLU A 53 3.24 5.47 -17.74
CA GLU A 53 3.82 4.34 -17.01
C GLU A 53 5.29 4.64 -16.73
N VAL A 54 5.62 4.86 -15.45
CA VAL A 54 6.98 5.18 -15.00
C VAL A 54 7.63 3.95 -14.36
N ILE A 55 6.82 3.09 -13.75
CA ILE A 55 7.26 1.84 -13.14
C ILE A 55 6.55 0.69 -13.86
N ASP A 56 7.32 -0.11 -14.59
CA ASP A 56 6.87 -1.39 -15.13
C ASP A 56 6.70 -2.40 -13.99
N VAL A 57 5.60 -2.28 -13.22
CA VAL A 57 5.30 -3.17 -12.09
C VAL A 57 5.24 -4.65 -12.55
N MET A 58 4.79 -4.88 -13.79
CA MET A 58 4.65 -6.21 -14.38
C MET A 58 5.96 -6.85 -14.82
N LYS A 59 6.99 -6.07 -15.20
CA LYS A 59 8.29 -6.63 -15.62
C LYS A 59 9.14 -7.12 -14.44
N LYS A 60 8.83 -6.68 -13.21
CA LYS A 60 9.59 -7.02 -12.00
C LYS A 60 9.08 -8.25 -11.24
N LEU A 61 8.03 -8.93 -11.70
CA LEU A 61 7.68 -10.24 -11.16
C LEU A 61 8.70 -11.28 -11.61
N THR A 62 9.26 -12.04 -10.67
CA THR A 62 10.11 -13.17 -11.02
C THR A 62 9.29 -14.19 -11.84
N LYS A 63 9.90 -14.87 -12.83
CA LYS A 63 9.23 -15.94 -13.61
C LYS A 63 8.55 -16.99 -12.71
N ARG A 64 9.07 -17.15 -11.48
CA ARG A 64 8.58 -18.08 -10.45
C ARG A 64 7.25 -17.64 -9.83
N GLU A 65 7.04 -16.35 -9.60
CA GLU A 65 5.79 -15.79 -9.09
C GLU A 65 4.70 -15.77 -10.18
N GLN A 66 5.07 -15.46 -11.42
CA GLN A 66 4.15 -15.51 -12.57
C GLN A 66 3.58 -16.93 -12.78
N LYS A 67 4.43 -17.97 -12.63
CA LYS A 67 4.01 -19.37 -12.77
C LYS A 67 3.12 -19.87 -11.62
N LYS A 68 3.31 -19.36 -10.40
CA LYS A 68 2.41 -19.67 -9.26
C LYS A 68 1.03 -19.05 -9.47
N ARG A 69 0.98 -17.77 -9.82
CA ARG A 69 -0.28 -17.04 -10.03
C ARG A 69 -1.09 -17.60 -11.19
N GLN A 70 -0.43 -18.07 -12.26
CA GLN A 70 -1.09 -18.78 -13.36
C GLN A 70 -1.66 -20.15 -12.95
N LYS A 71 -1.01 -20.85 -12.02
CA LYS A 71 -1.55 -22.13 -11.49
C LYS A 71 -2.76 -21.90 -10.60
N GLU A 72 -2.71 -20.87 -9.75
CA GLU A 72 -3.82 -20.50 -8.86
C GLU A 72 -5.06 -20.08 -9.66
N LEU A 73 -4.90 -19.23 -10.68
CA LEU A 73 -6.01 -18.82 -11.55
C LEU A 73 -6.62 -19.99 -12.33
N LYS A 74 -5.80 -20.92 -12.83
CA LYS A 74 -6.30 -22.13 -13.51
C LYS A 74 -7.00 -23.09 -12.57
N ALA A 75 -6.57 -23.17 -11.32
CA ALA A 75 -7.25 -23.96 -10.29
C ALA A 75 -8.62 -23.36 -9.96
N GLN A 76 -8.69 -22.04 -9.79
CA GLN A 76 -9.96 -21.33 -9.56
C GLN A 76 -10.92 -21.44 -10.75
N GLU A 77 -10.43 -21.37 -11.98
CA GLU A 77 -11.26 -21.63 -13.18
C GLU A 77 -11.72 -23.08 -13.28
N ALA A 78 -10.91 -24.05 -12.87
CA ALA A 78 -11.31 -25.46 -12.84
C ALA A 78 -12.36 -25.72 -11.76
N GLU A 79 -12.16 -25.17 -10.56
CA GLU A 79 -13.12 -25.23 -9.45
C GLU A 79 -14.44 -24.52 -9.82
N ALA A 80 -14.38 -23.38 -10.48
CA ALA A 80 -15.58 -22.67 -10.96
C ALA A 80 -16.34 -23.47 -12.02
N ARG A 81 -15.63 -24.12 -12.97
CA ARG A 81 -16.24 -25.01 -13.97
C ARG A 81 -16.85 -26.26 -13.35
N GLU A 82 -16.23 -26.80 -12.31
CA GLU A 82 -16.78 -27.93 -11.55
C GLU A 82 -18.03 -27.52 -10.74
N HIS A 83 -18.04 -26.31 -10.18
CA HIS A 83 -19.20 -25.76 -9.46
C HIS A 83 -20.38 -25.49 -10.41
N GLU A 84 -20.14 -24.89 -11.58
CA GLU A 84 -21.16 -24.66 -12.62
C GLU A 84 -21.72 -25.98 -13.19
N GLY A 85 -20.89 -27.02 -13.29
CA GLY A 85 -21.32 -28.37 -13.71
C GLY A 85 -22.14 -29.11 -12.64
N HIS A 86 -21.97 -28.77 -11.36
CA HIS A 86 -22.74 -29.34 -10.25
C HIS A 86 -24.10 -28.64 -10.06
N GLU A 87 -24.23 -27.36 -10.44
CA GLU A 87 -25.50 -26.60 -10.35
C GLU A 87 -26.48 -26.87 -11.50
N HIS A 88 -26.03 -27.47 -12.61
CA HIS A 88 -26.84 -27.73 -13.82
C HIS A 88 -27.43 -29.15 -13.94
N LYS A 89 -27.36 -29.96 -12.88
CA LYS A 89 -27.91 -31.33 -12.82
C LYS A 89 -29.03 -31.43 -11.80
#